data_AF-A0A5Q4FHR4-F1
#
_entry.id   AF-A0A5Q4FHR4-F1
#
_cell.length_a   1.000
_cell.length_b   1.000
_cell.length_c   1.000
_cell.angle_alpha   90.00
_cell.angle_beta   90.00
_cell.angle_gamma   90.00
#
_symmetry.space_group_name_H-M   'P 1'
#
loop_
_entity.id
_entity.type
_entity.pdbx_description
1 polymer ?
#
loop_
_entity_poly.entity_id
_entity_poly.type
_entity_poly.pdbx_seq_one_letter_code
_entity_poly.pdbx_strand_id
1 'polypeptide(L)'
;MLTPLTYRAIPGRHVSAARRITAMIPGLVILLALLWLAHELALEERIVLFRYLAMAFAGCMAFITPHMLFPDGDKTLVLQLNPSPRRLFLHHLVKLRALWLYGLAAIAVIAFGDTVNPAQDFHEKTRLFATGLIALTAIILYALYRFATIGESSQSWNEGKSGRRLFESLDSVGKSTPVDAGMFPTFLSTILVTFVGMMIVVVSAAIPHMVLAILPFVLFLGYSGFRLGSEIRHYDRLYYQSDAFYDELFTNPSTGTKESREPASYESIYWVPGRWRAAVWTQIVQLDRKRPMGRIIALLSFTYWLLIWLGTPESWHAGWLLFWILAKNMLAWPVAGPSLSPPVFHWWMLPPRDWMITRFFLQTRWTLALLLTIAAAALFSEAVSWQAVWMWTVVDMAVSAISAWLLARNNEFAFRKRYA
;
A
#
# COMPACT_ATOMS: atom_id res chain seq x y z
N MET A 1 -2.06 24.02 41.04
CA MET A 1 -1.10 24.33 39.96
C MET A 1 -0.48 23.03 39.49
N LEU A 2 -0.97 22.48 38.38
CA LEU A 2 -0.45 21.25 37.80
C LEU A 2 0.54 21.63 36.71
N THR A 3 1.81 21.27 36.91
CA THR A 3 2.85 21.37 35.88
C THR A 3 2.46 20.50 34.69
N PRO A 4 2.47 21.02 33.44
CA PRO A 4 2.25 20.19 32.27
C PRO A 4 3.46 19.27 32.11
N LEU A 5 3.27 17.99 32.40
CA LEU A 5 4.18 16.93 31.98
C LEU A 5 4.24 16.95 30.46
N THR A 6 5.26 17.61 29.92
CA THR A 6 5.64 17.54 28.52
C THR A 6 6.11 16.11 28.26
N TYR A 7 5.17 15.27 27.82
CA TYR A 7 5.45 13.95 27.32
C TYR A 7 6.23 14.11 26.01
N ARG A 8 7.56 14.25 26.10
CA ARG A 8 8.45 14.09 24.94
C ARG A 8 8.31 12.65 24.49
N ALA A 9 7.43 12.42 23.52
CA ALA A 9 7.37 11.17 22.80
C ALA A 9 8.72 10.95 22.12
N ILE A 10 9.59 10.16 22.73
CA ILE A 10 10.76 9.59 22.06
C ILE A 10 10.18 8.70 20.95
N PRO A 11 10.39 8.99 19.65
CA PRO A 11 9.87 8.15 18.58
C PRO A 11 10.57 6.78 18.68
N GLY A 12 9.80 5.79 19.15
CA GLY A 12 10.32 4.49 19.54
C GLY A 12 10.86 3.68 18.35
N ARG A 13 12.11 3.22 18.47
CA ARG A 13 12.71 2.18 17.61
C ARG A 13 11.81 0.93 17.48
N HIS A 14 10.98 0.63 18.48
CA HIS A 14 10.04 -0.51 18.47
C HIS A 14 8.82 -0.34 17.55
N VAL A 15 8.41 0.89 17.20
CA VAL A 15 7.30 1.14 16.26
C VAL A 15 7.71 0.79 14.82
N SER A 16 9.02 0.84 14.53
CA SER A 16 9.56 0.55 13.20
C SER A 16 9.51 -0.93 12.83
N ALA A 17 9.74 -1.85 13.78
CA ALA A 17 9.76 -3.29 13.51
C ALA A 17 8.34 -3.83 13.22
N ALA A 18 7.36 -3.46 14.05
CA ALA A 18 5.97 -3.87 13.82
C ALA A 18 5.40 -3.30 12.51
N ARG A 19 5.72 -2.04 12.15
CA ARG A 19 5.37 -1.46 10.85
C ARG A 19 6.01 -2.23 9.69
N ARG A 20 7.31 -2.55 9.79
CA ARG A 20 8.03 -3.35 8.78
C ARG A 20 7.37 -4.71 8.63
N ILE A 21 7.14 -5.46 9.71
CA ILE A 21 6.51 -6.79 9.66
C ILE A 21 5.11 -6.71 8.99
N THR A 22 4.25 -5.75 9.37
CA THR A 22 2.95 -5.59 8.70
C THR A 22 3.04 -5.18 7.23
N ALA A 23 4.11 -4.52 6.79
CA ALA A 23 4.34 -4.18 5.39
C ALA A 23 4.95 -5.34 4.59
N MET A 24 5.68 -6.25 5.25
CA MET A 24 6.30 -7.44 4.63
C MET A 24 5.29 -8.54 4.35
N ILE A 25 4.22 -8.61 5.14
CA ILE A 25 3.14 -9.60 5.11
C ILE A 25 2.45 -9.68 3.72
N PRO A 26 1.97 -8.58 3.10
CA PRO A 26 1.41 -8.63 1.74
C PRO A 26 2.44 -9.00 0.67
N GLY A 27 3.70 -8.57 0.83
CA GLY A 27 4.77 -8.91 -0.10
C GLY A 27 5.08 -10.41 -0.09
N LEU A 28 5.23 -11.00 1.10
CA LEU A 28 5.48 -12.44 1.26
C LEU A 28 4.37 -13.28 0.63
N VAL A 29 3.12 -12.88 0.81
CA VAL A 29 1.98 -13.52 0.18
C VAL A 29 2.07 -13.52 -1.32
N ILE A 30 2.34 -12.35 -1.92
CA ILE A 30 2.37 -12.21 -3.37
C ILE A 30 3.47 -13.12 -3.91
N LEU A 31 4.60 -13.21 -3.21
CA LEU A 31 5.68 -14.15 -3.55
C LEU A 31 5.25 -15.61 -3.46
N LEU A 32 4.51 -16.00 -2.41
CA LEU A 32 4.00 -17.38 -2.29
C LEU A 32 2.98 -17.71 -3.38
N ALA A 33 2.04 -16.81 -3.67
CA ALA A 33 1.08 -16.98 -4.75
C ALA A 33 1.76 -17.07 -6.12
N LEU A 34 2.78 -16.24 -6.36
CA LEU A 34 3.59 -16.31 -7.59
C LEU A 34 4.43 -17.58 -7.67
N LEU A 35 4.93 -18.09 -6.54
CA LEU A 35 5.70 -19.34 -6.51
C LEU A 35 4.81 -20.53 -6.88
N TRP A 36 3.57 -20.54 -6.38
CA TRP A 36 2.58 -21.52 -6.75
C TRP A 36 2.22 -21.44 -8.24
N LEU A 37 1.93 -20.23 -8.72
CA LEU A 37 1.66 -20.00 -10.13
C LEU A 37 2.83 -20.51 -10.98
N ALA A 38 4.05 -20.17 -10.60
CA ALA A 38 5.25 -20.56 -11.32
C ALA A 38 5.69 -22.02 -11.06
N HIS A 39 4.92 -22.85 -10.33
CA HIS A 39 5.34 -24.22 -9.99
C HIS A 39 5.36 -25.14 -11.22
N GLU A 40 4.30 -25.09 -12.02
CA GLU A 40 4.07 -26.00 -13.17
C GLU A 40 4.01 -25.29 -14.52
N LEU A 41 4.09 -23.95 -14.53
CA LEU A 41 3.98 -23.20 -15.79
C LEU A 41 5.16 -23.49 -16.72
N ALA A 42 4.85 -23.69 -18.00
CA ALA A 42 5.84 -23.71 -19.05
C ALA A 42 6.50 -22.32 -19.19
N LEU A 43 7.68 -22.27 -19.81
CA LEU A 43 8.43 -21.01 -19.97
C LEU A 43 7.61 -19.92 -20.67
N GLU A 44 6.83 -20.28 -21.69
CA GLU A 44 5.98 -19.33 -22.43
C GLU A 44 4.90 -18.70 -21.53
N GLU A 45 4.27 -19.50 -20.68
CA GLU A 45 3.25 -19.03 -19.75
C GLU A 45 3.86 -18.16 -18.64
N ARG A 46 5.10 -18.45 -18.21
CA ARG A 46 5.85 -17.59 -17.29
C ARG A 46 6.17 -16.23 -17.89
N ILE A 47 6.48 -16.17 -19.19
CA ILE A 47 6.68 -14.89 -19.92
C ILE A 47 5.38 -14.08 -19.91
N VAL A 48 4.23 -14.74 -20.12
CA VAL A 48 2.92 -14.09 -20.04
C VAL A 48 2.62 -13.60 -18.62
N LEU A 49 2.84 -14.44 -17.61
CA LEU A 49 2.68 -14.07 -16.19
C LEU A 49 3.56 -12.88 -15.81
N PHE A 50 4.82 -12.87 -16.25
CA PHE A 50 5.72 -11.75 -16.07
C PHE A 50 5.17 -10.45 -16.68
N ARG A 51 4.60 -10.50 -17.89
CA ARG A 51 4.00 -9.32 -18.55
C ARG A 51 2.82 -8.78 -17.74
N TYR A 52 1.94 -9.66 -17.27
CA TYR A 52 0.83 -9.24 -16.40
C TYR A 52 1.33 -8.62 -15.09
N LEU A 53 2.33 -9.24 -14.45
CA LEU A 53 2.95 -8.68 -13.25
C LEU A 53 3.57 -7.30 -13.53
N ALA A 54 4.28 -7.14 -14.65
CA ALA A 54 4.91 -5.87 -15.02
C ALA A 54 3.86 -4.77 -15.29
N MET A 55 2.73 -5.09 -15.92
CA MET A 55 1.61 -4.15 -16.10
C MET A 55 0.98 -3.76 -14.77
N ALA A 56 0.69 -4.74 -13.91
CA ALA A 56 0.14 -4.48 -12.57
C ALA A 56 1.11 -3.66 -11.71
N PHE A 57 2.41 -3.94 -11.81
CA PHE A 57 3.47 -3.21 -11.13
C PHE A 57 3.52 -1.75 -11.63
N ALA A 58 3.48 -1.51 -12.93
CA ALA A 58 3.43 -0.16 -13.50
C ALA A 58 2.25 0.67 -12.96
N GLY A 59 1.05 0.10 -12.93
CA GLY A 59 -0.12 0.76 -12.35
C GLY A 59 0.02 1.02 -10.84
N CYS A 60 0.49 0.03 -10.09
CA CYS A 60 0.73 0.18 -8.66
C CYS A 60 1.77 1.25 -8.33
N MET A 61 2.84 1.35 -9.13
CA MET A 61 3.94 2.29 -8.89
C MET A 61 3.51 3.76 -8.89
N ALA A 62 2.51 4.11 -9.69
CA ALA A 62 1.94 5.45 -9.73
C ALA A 62 1.35 5.86 -8.37
N PHE A 63 0.78 4.91 -7.62
CA PHE A 63 0.18 5.16 -6.31
C PHE A 63 1.14 4.89 -5.16
N ILE A 64 1.96 3.84 -5.24
CA ILE A 64 2.86 3.45 -4.15
C ILE A 64 3.98 4.47 -3.97
N THR A 65 4.50 5.05 -5.06
CA THR A 65 5.65 5.99 -4.99
C THR A 65 5.35 7.18 -4.07
N PRO A 66 4.24 7.94 -4.25
CA PRO A 66 3.89 9.01 -3.33
C PRO A 66 3.72 8.54 -1.88
N HIS A 67 3.07 7.38 -1.65
CA HIS A 67 2.83 6.87 -0.30
C HIS A 67 4.11 6.37 0.41
N MET A 68 5.15 6.00 -0.34
CA MET A 68 6.44 5.56 0.22
C MET A 68 7.40 6.72 0.48
N LEU A 69 7.32 7.76 -0.35
CA LEU A 69 8.22 8.91 -0.24
C LEU A 69 7.64 10.00 0.67
N PHE A 70 6.31 10.12 0.75
CA PHE A 70 5.59 11.11 1.55
C PHE A 70 4.58 10.47 2.52
N PRO A 71 4.42 10.96 3.77
CA PRO A 71 5.26 12.01 4.39
C PRO A 71 6.66 11.49 4.72
N ASP A 72 7.66 12.35 4.57
CA ASP A 72 9.03 12.01 4.96
C ASP A 72 9.16 12.08 6.50
N GLY A 73 9.20 10.90 7.15
CA GLY A 73 9.39 10.79 8.59
C GLY A 73 10.74 11.34 9.09
N ASP A 74 11.73 11.47 8.21
CA ASP A 74 13.06 12.00 8.53
C ASP A 74 13.23 13.46 8.07
N LYS A 75 12.16 14.13 7.60
CA LYS A 75 12.19 15.51 7.06
C LYS A 75 12.95 16.49 7.94
N THR A 76 12.71 16.49 9.25
CA THR A 76 13.40 17.40 10.18
C THR A 76 14.91 17.15 10.22
N LEU A 77 15.35 15.89 10.21
CA LEU A 77 16.76 15.55 10.17
C LEU A 77 17.39 15.92 8.83
N VAL A 78 16.67 15.67 7.73
CA VAL A 78 17.12 16.05 6.38
C VAL A 78 17.30 17.56 6.29
N LEU A 79 16.35 18.37 6.77
CA LEU A 79 16.45 19.83 6.80
C LEU A 79 17.63 20.32 7.65
N GLN A 80 17.86 19.73 8.82
CA GLN A 80 18.96 20.12 9.72
C GLN A 80 20.33 19.75 9.15
N LEU A 81 20.44 18.58 8.51
CA LEU A 81 21.70 18.10 7.93
C LEU A 81 22.02 18.77 6.60
N ASN A 82 21.03 19.42 5.97
CA ASN A 82 21.10 20.05 4.65
C ASN A 82 21.97 19.24 3.65
N PRO A 83 21.62 17.97 3.39
CA PRO A 83 22.48 17.07 2.63
C PRO A 83 22.56 17.51 1.16
N SER A 84 23.66 17.15 0.51
CA SER A 84 23.87 17.45 -0.91
C SER A 84 22.78 16.81 -1.80
N PRO A 85 22.50 17.37 -2.98
CA PRO A 85 21.47 16.85 -3.91
C PRO A 85 21.58 15.35 -4.18
N ARG A 86 22.80 14.84 -4.33
CA ARG A 86 23.06 13.40 -4.53
C ARG A 86 22.64 12.55 -3.32
N ARG A 87 22.82 13.05 -2.09
CA ARG A 87 22.40 12.35 -0.87
C ARG A 87 20.88 12.37 -0.74
N LEU A 88 20.20 13.45 -1.12
CA LEU A 88 18.73 13.51 -1.18
C LEU A 88 18.16 12.51 -2.20
N PHE A 89 18.78 12.41 -3.38
CA PHE A 89 18.41 11.39 -4.36
C PHE A 89 18.57 9.96 -3.83
N LEU A 90 19.72 9.67 -3.22
CA LEU A 90 19.98 8.36 -2.60
C LEU A 90 19.00 8.07 -1.45
N HIS A 91 18.60 9.08 -0.69
CA HIS A 91 17.58 8.95 0.37
C HIS A 91 16.24 8.46 -0.20
N HIS A 92 15.75 9.05 -1.28
CA HIS A 92 14.54 8.55 -1.97
C HIS A 92 14.71 7.13 -2.52
N LEU A 93 15.85 6.82 -3.14
CA LEU A 93 16.11 5.45 -3.62
C LEU A 93 16.13 4.42 -2.49
N VAL A 94 16.73 4.75 -1.34
CA VAL A 94 16.77 3.87 -0.17
C VAL A 94 15.37 3.60 0.37
N LYS A 95 14.45 4.55 0.31
CA LYS A 95 13.05 4.34 0.70
C LYS A 95 12.32 3.37 -0.25
N LEU A 96 12.64 3.42 -1.54
CA LEU A 96 12.07 2.51 -2.55
C LEU A 96 12.74 1.13 -2.58
N ARG A 97 13.85 0.93 -1.86
CA ARG A 97 14.61 -0.34 -1.88
C ARG A 97 13.76 -1.57 -1.56
N ALA A 98 12.83 -1.46 -0.60
CA ALA A 98 12.02 -2.59 -0.18
C ALA A 98 11.11 -3.04 -1.32
N LEU A 99 10.52 -2.07 -2.03
CA LEU A 99 9.66 -2.31 -3.18
C LEU A 99 10.45 -2.92 -4.35
N TRP A 100 11.66 -2.42 -4.61
CA TRP A 100 12.56 -3.00 -5.60
C TRP A 100 12.93 -4.44 -5.24
N LEU A 101 13.28 -4.73 -3.98
CA LEU A 101 13.59 -6.10 -3.53
C LEU A 101 12.39 -7.04 -3.64
N TYR A 102 11.18 -6.59 -3.31
CA TYR A 102 9.96 -7.39 -3.47
C TYR A 102 9.65 -7.67 -4.94
N GLY A 103 9.77 -6.66 -5.80
CA GLY A 103 9.61 -6.84 -7.24
C GLY A 103 10.66 -7.80 -7.81
N LEU A 104 11.91 -7.67 -7.38
CA LEU A 104 13.00 -8.55 -7.80
C LEU A 104 12.76 -10.00 -7.35
N ALA A 105 12.33 -10.20 -6.11
CA ALA A 105 11.96 -11.51 -5.60
C ALA A 105 10.79 -12.11 -6.39
N ALA A 106 9.78 -11.30 -6.76
CA ALA A 106 8.65 -11.76 -7.56
C ALA A 106 9.09 -12.22 -8.96
N ILE A 107 9.99 -11.47 -9.60
CA ILE A 107 10.55 -11.84 -10.91
C ILE A 107 11.43 -13.09 -10.78
N ALA A 108 12.24 -13.20 -9.73
CA ALA A 108 13.05 -14.39 -9.47
C ALA A 108 12.17 -15.63 -9.29
N VAL A 109 11.07 -15.50 -8.56
CA VAL A 109 10.09 -16.57 -8.36
C VAL A 109 9.42 -16.97 -9.67
N ILE A 110 9.01 -16.03 -10.52
CA ILE A 110 8.44 -16.37 -11.84
C ILE A 110 9.48 -17.10 -12.72
N ALA A 111 10.70 -16.57 -12.78
CA ALA A 111 11.75 -17.10 -13.65
C ALA A 111 12.30 -18.45 -13.18
N PHE A 112 12.51 -18.63 -11.87
CA PHE A 112 13.23 -19.77 -11.31
C PHE A 112 12.40 -20.64 -10.34
N GLY A 113 11.13 -20.29 -10.09
CA GLY A 113 10.23 -21.06 -9.22
C GLY A 113 9.73 -22.37 -9.82
N ASP A 114 10.32 -22.81 -10.93
CA ASP A 114 10.09 -24.13 -11.53
C ASP A 114 10.73 -25.21 -10.66
N THR A 115 9.90 -25.98 -9.96
CA THR A 115 10.40 -27.09 -9.13
C THR A 115 10.38 -28.42 -9.87
N VAL A 116 9.66 -28.51 -10.99
CA VAL A 116 9.54 -29.74 -11.79
C VAL A 116 10.78 -29.89 -12.66
N ASN A 117 11.19 -28.82 -13.35
CA ASN A 117 12.35 -28.79 -14.24
C ASN A 117 13.30 -27.63 -13.93
N PRO A 118 13.88 -27.55 -12.71
CA PRO A 118 14.62 -26.37 -12.24
C PRO A 118 15.80 -25.99 -13.14
N ALA A 119 16.53 -26.98 -13.66
CA ALA A 119 17.72 -26.77 -14.50
C ALA A 119 17.42 -26.63 -16.00
N GLN A 120 16.21 -26.98 -16.46
CA GLN A 120 15.84 -26.87 -17.86
C GLN A 120 15.67 -25.39 -18.25
N ASP A 121 16.09 -25.05 -19.48
CA ASP A 121 16.00 -23.71 -20.06
C ASP A 121 16.61 -22.61 -19.18
N PHE A 122 17.65 -22.94 -18.40
CA PHE A 122 18.28 -22.03 -17.44
C PHE A 122 18.70 -20.69 -18.08
N HIS A 123 19.18 -20.73 -19.32
CA HIS A 123 19.55 -19.54 -20.07
C HIS A 123 18.36 -18.63 -20.36
N GLU A 124 17.22 -19.19 -20.76
CA GLU A 124 16.00 -18.42 -21.03
C GLU A 124 15.35 -17.92 -19.74
N LYS A 125 15.38 -18.71 -18.66
CA LYS A 125 14.98 -18.27 -17.31
C LYS A 125 15.82 -17.08 -16.85
N THR A 126 17.13 -17.12 -17.08
CA THR A 126 18.05 -16.01 -16.76
C THR A 126 17.75 -14.76 -17.60
N ARG A 127 17.44 -14.92 -18.89
CA ARG A 127 17.02 -13.81 -19.75
C ARG A 127 15.69 -13.20 -19.31
N LEU A 128 14.72 -14.01 -18.92
CA LEU A 128 13.46 -13.54 -18.35
C LEU A 128 13.70 -12.74 -17.07
N PHE A 129 14.54 -13.24 -16.17
CA PHE A 129 14.94 -12.53 -14.95
C PHE A 129 15.62 -11.19 -15.25
N ALA A 130 16.59 -11.17 -16.17
CA ALA A 130 17.29 -9.95 -16.58
C ALA A 130 16.33 -8.91 -17.21
N THR A 131 15.42 -9.39 -18.07
CA THR A 131 14.37 -8.55 -18.67
C THR A 131 13.48 -7.94 -17.60
N GLY A 132 13.04 -8.75 -16.63
CA GLY A 132 12.25 -8.27 -15.51
C GLY A 132 12.99 -7.28 -14.62
N LEU A 133 14.26 -7.52 -14.32
CA LEU A 133 15.10 -6.60 -13.54
C LEU A 133 15.20 -5.22 -14.22
N ILE A 134 15.43 -5.20 -15.53
CA ILE A 134 15.49 -3.96 -16.32
C ILE A 134 14.13 -3.26 -16.33
N ALA A 135 13.04 -3.99 -16.60
CA ALA A 135 11.69 -3.46 -16.62
C ALA A 135 11.29 -2.84 -15.26
N LEU A 136 11.51 -3.59 -14.17
CA LEU A 136 11.24 -3.16 -12.80
C LEU A 136 11.99 -1.87 -12.47
N THR A 137 13.30 -1.86 -12.73
CA THR A 137 14.16 -0.73 -12.41
C THR A 137 13.76 0.50 -13.24
N ALA A 138 13.43 0.33 -14.52
CA ALA A 138 12.99 1.41 -15.39
C ALA A 138 11.68 2.05 -14.90
N ILE A 139 10.67 1.24 -14.54
CA ILE A 139 9.38 1.72 -14.01
C ILE A 139 9.60 2.48 -12.70
N ILE A 140 10.42 1.97 -11.77
CA ILE A 140 10.69 2.64 -10.49
C ILE A 140 11.39 3.98 -10.71
N LEU A 141 12.41 4.03 -11.57
CA LEU A 141 13.12 5.28 -11.87
C LEU A 141 12.21 6.29 -12.56
N TYR A 142 11.35 5.85 -13.48
CA TYR A 142 10.37 6.73 -14.11
C TYR A 142 9.36 7.28 -13.11
N ALA A 143 8.81 6.43 -12.23
CA ALA A 143 7.89 6.85 -11.19
C ALA A 143 8.56 7.84 -10.22
N LEU A 144 9.81 7.61 -9.83
CA LEU A 144 10.60 8.53 -9.00
C LEU A 144 10.84 9.87 -9.69
N TYR A 145 11.16 9.88 -10.98
CA TYR A 145 11.31 11.10 -11.78
C TYR A 145 10.02 11.93 -11.77
N ARG A 146 8.88 11.29 -12.04
CA ARG A 146 7.57 11.95 -12.04
C ARG A 146 7.17 12.45 -10.66
N PHE A 147 7.49 11.70 -9.61
CA PHE A 147 7.30 12.15 -8.23
C PHE A 147 8.16 13.37 -7.91
N ALA A 148 9.46 13.34 -8.21
CA ALA A 148 10.38 14.42 -7.85
C ALA A 148 10.14 15.73 -8.60
N THR A 149 9.55 15.68 -9.79
CA THR A 149 9.23 16.86 -10.61
C THR A 149 7.82 17.39 -10.37
N ILE A 150 7.04 16.78 -9.46
CA ILE A 150 5.65 17.14 -9.28
C ILE A 150 5.47 18.54 -8.71
N GLY A 151 6.33 18.95 -7.78
CA GLY A 151 6.23 20.26 -7.14
C GLY A 151 6.45 21.41 -8.13
N GLU A 152 7.47 21.30 -8.99
CA GLU A 152 7.71 22.28 -10.06
C GLU A 152 6.55 22.30 -11.06
N SER A 153 6.05 21.13 -11.47
CA SER A 153 4.93 21.04 -12.40
C SER A 153 3.68 21.68 -11.79
N SER A 154 3.32 21.34 -10.56
CA SER A 154 2.19 21.92 -9.82
C SER A 154 2.29 23.44 -9.71
N GLN A 155 3.46 23.96 -9.35
CA GLN A 155 3.71 25.40 -9.28
C GLN A 155 3.45 26.07 -10.64
N SER A 156 3.94 25.48 -11.75
CA SER A 156 3.72 26.05 -13.09
C SER A 156 2.24 26.09 -13.51
N TRP A 157 1.43 25.14 -13.03
CA TRP A 157 0.00 25.09 -13.28
C TRP A 157 -0.77 26.10 -12.41
N ASN A 158 -0.41 26.21 -11.12
CA ASN A 158 -0.99 27.21 -10.20
C ASN A 158 -0.68 28.64 -10.63
N GLU A 159 0.52 28.91 -11.15
CA GLU A 159 0.90 30.23 -11.67
C GLU A 159 0.33 30.53 -13.07
N GLY A 160 -0.48 29.63 -13.65
CA GLY A 160 -1.10 29.81 -14.96
C GLY A 160 -0.12 29.82 -16.15
N LYS A 161 1.13 29.41 -15.94
CA LYS A 161 2.15 29.25 -17.00
C LYS A 161 1.86 28.02 -17.87
N SER A 162 1.32 26.98 -17.24
CA SER A 162 0.91 25.72 -17.87
C SER A 162 -0.61 25.55 -17.79
N GLY A 163 -1.24 24.93 -18.80
CA GLY A 163 -2.66 24.56 -18.73
C GLY A 163 -3.66 25.70 -18.98
N ARG A 164 -3.20 26.94 -19.20
CA ARG A 164 -4.06 28.12 -19.42
C ARG A 164 -5.13 27.92 -20.51
N ARG A 165 -4.74 27.38 -21.67
CA ARG A 165 -5.69 27.08 -22.77
C ARG A 165 -6.73 26.02 -22.43
N LEU A 166 -6.40 25.09 -21.51
CA LEU A 166 -7.33 24.05 -21.07
C LEU A 166 -8.37 24.62 -20.10
N PHE A 167 -7.96 25.49 -19.17
CA PHE A 167 -8.91 26.16 -18.29
C PHE A 167 -9.77 27.18 -19.05
N GLU A 168 -9.17 27.95 -19.97
CA GLU A 168 -9.91 28.86 -20.87
C GLU A 168 -10.95 28.10 -21.71
N SER A 169 -10.65 26.87 -22.17
CA SER A 169 -11.62 26.08 -22.92
C SER A 169 -12.70 25.44 -22.03
N LEU A 170 -12.37 25.01 -20.82
CA LEU A 170 -13.33 24.50 -19.85
C LEU A 170 -14.31 25.58 -19.38
N ASP A 171 -13.81 26.79 -19.12
CA ASP A 171 -14.60 27.98 -18.79
C ASP A 171 -15.53 28.36 -19.95
N SER A 172 -15.06 28.26 -21.21
CA SER A 172 -15.88 28.53 -22.40
C SER A 172 -17.05 27.56 -22.59
N VAL A 173 -16.95 26.34 -22.02
CA VAL A 173 -17.98 25.30 -22.05
C VAL A 173 -18.85 25.34 -20.78
N GLY A 174 -18.64 26.32 -19.90
CA GLY A 174 -19.37 26.48 -18.64
C GLY A 174 -19.10 25.36 -17.63
N LYS A 175 -18.00 24.62 -17.79
CA LYS A 175 -17.60 23.54 -16.88
C LYS A 175 -16.42 24.01 -16.04
N SER A 176 -16.65 24.29 -14.77
CA SER A 176 -15.54 24.38 -13.82
C SER A 176 -15.02 22.97 -13.51
N THR A 177 -13.71 22.77 -13.55
CA THR A 177 -13.12 21.54 -13.03
C THR A 177 -13.27 21.52 -11.51
N PRO A 178 -13.79 20.44 -10.92
CA PRO A 178 -13.89 20.29 -9.46
C PRO A 178 -12.51 20.03 -8.80
N VAL A 179 -11.42 20.28 -9.51
CA VAL A 179 -10.05 19.93 -9.13
C VAL A 179 -9.18 21.18 -9.28
N ASP A 180 -8.48 21.54 -8.21
CA ASP A 180 -7.53 22.66 -8.20
C ASP A 180 -6.45 22.49 -9.30
N ALA A 181 -6.05 23.59 -9.94
CA ALA A 181 -5.11 23.55 -11.06
C ALA A 181 -3.78 22.85 -10.73
N GLY A 182 -3.26 23.05 -9.51
CA GLY A 182 -2.04 22.40 -9.00
C GLY A 182 -2.18 20.91 -8.75
N MET A 183 -3.40 20.37 -8.73
CA MET A 183 -3.65 18.92 -8.59
C MET A 183 -3.62 18.17 -9.91
N PHE A 184 -3.85 18.87 -11.02
CA PHE A 184 -3.87 18.26 -12.35
C PHE A 184 -2.55 17.53 -12.70
N PRO A 185 -1.35 18.06 -12.40
CA PRO A 185 -0.09 17.33 -12.63
C PRO A 185 0.02 15.99 -11.91
N THR A 186 -0.66 15.82 -10.77
CA THR A 186 -0.64 14.56 -10.00
C THR A 186 -1.45 13.48 -10.70
N PHE A 187 -2.64 13.84 -11.20
CA PHE A 187 -3.45 12.95 -12.04
C PHE A 187 -2.71 12.61 -13.33
N LEU A 188 -2.16 13.61 -14.02
CA LEU A 188 -1.42 13.40 -15.26
C LEU A 188 -0.19 12.52 -15.03
N SER A 189 0.55 12.71 -13.95
CA SER A 189 1.70 11.87 -13.62
C SER A 189 1.27 10.44 -13.29
N THR A 190 0.14 10.25 -12.61
CA THR A 190 -0.41 8.91 -12.34
C THR A 190 -0.76 8.19 -13.64
N ILE A 191 -1.46 8.89 -14.54
CA ILE A 191 -1.82 8.37 -15.87
C ILE A 191 -0.56 8.05 -16.66
N LEU A 192 0.42 8.96 -16.71
CA LEU A 192 1.65 8.76 -17.49
C LEU A 192 2.49 7.61 -16.94
N VAL A 193 2.69 7.49 -15.63
CA VAL A 193 3.44 6.35 -15.04
C VAL A 193 2.76 5.03 -15.37
N THR A 194 1.43 4.97 -15.20
CA THR A 194 0.64 3.77 -15.46
C THR A 194 0.66 3.41 -16.95
N PHE A 195 0.26 4.36 -17.79
CA PHE A 195 0.10 4.17 -19.23
C PHE A 195 1.44 3.91 -19.92
N VAL A 196 2.47 4.73 -19.68
CA VAL A 196 3.79 4.52 -20.30
C VAL A 196 4.38 3.18 -19.86
N GLY A 197 4.29 2.85 -18.56
CA GLY A 197 4.77 1.57 -18.05
C GLY A 197 4.05 0.37 -18.68
N MET A 198 2.72 0.41 -18.78
CA MET A 198 1.93 -0.65 -19.43
C MET A 198 2.21 -0.73 -20.93
N MET A 199 2.29 0.41 -21.63
CA MET A 199 2.54 0.46 -23.06
C MET A 199 3.90 -0.13 -23.44
N ILE A 200 4.92 0.06 -22.61
CA ILE A 200 6.24 -0.55 -22.86
C ILE A 200 6.17 -2.06 -22.76
N VAL A 201 5.38 -2.61 -21.84
CA VAL A 201 5.14 -4.05 -21.76
C VAL A 201 4.40 -4.54 -23.00
N VAL A 202 3.39 -3.81 -23.49
CA VAL A 202 2.66 -4.14 -24.73
C VAL A 202 3.60 -4.12 -25.94
N VAL A 203 4.40 -3.06 -26.09
CA VAL A 203 5.36 -2.93 -27.20
C VAL A 203 6.41 -4.03 -27.15
N SER A 204 6.93 -4.36 -25.95
CA SER A 204 7.83 -5.50 -25.76
C SER A 204 7.16 -6.82 -26.16
N ALA A 205 5.89 -7.01 -25.81
CA ALA A 205 5.14 -8.22 -26.13
C ALA A 205 4.83 -8.38 -27.62
N ALA A 206 4.70 -7.27 -28.36
CA ALA A 206 4.47 -7.26 -29.80
C ALA A 206 5.72 -7.62 -30.62
N ILE A 207 6.91 -7.62 -30.02
CA ILE A 207 8.15 -8.00 -30.70
C ILE A 207 8.29 -9.53 -30.66
N PRO A 208 8.21 -10.23 -31.81
CA PRO A 208 8.20 -11.70 -31.84
C PRO A 208 9.56 -12.32 -31.47
N HIS A 209 10.64 -11.57 -31.63
CA HIS A 209 11.99 -12.04 -31.33
C HIS A 209 12.34 -11.77 -29.86
N MET A 210 12.45 -12.82 -29.05
CA MET A 210 12.65 -12.72 -27.59
C MET A 210 13.85 -11.85 -27.18
N VAL A 211 14.97 -11.92 -27.91
CA VAL A 211 16.15 -11.06 -27.63
C VAL A 211 15.87 -9.59 -27.90
N LEU A 212 15.06 -9.26 -28.91
CA LEU A 212 14.72 -7.87 -29.25
C LEU A 212 13.60 -7.35 -28.35
N ALA A 213 12.78 -8.22 -27.78
CA ALA A 213 11.72 -7.86 -26.84
C ALA A 213 12.23 -7.13 -25.58
N ILE A 214 13.53 -7.24 -25.25
CA ILE A 214 14.15 -6.50 -24.14
C ILE A 214 14.40 -5.01 -24.47
N LEU A 215 14.52 -4.68 -25.76
CA LEU A 215 14.95 -3.36 -26.23
C LEU A 215 14.05 -2.22 -25.72
N PRO A 216 12.70 -2.33 -25.73
CA PRO A 216 11.84 -1.30 -25.17
C PRO A 216 12.14 -1.00 -23.69
N PHE A 217 12.43 -2.03 -22.88
CA PHE A 217 12.78 -1.84 -21.47
C PHE A 217 14.16 -1.20 -21.29
N VAL A 218 15.15 -1.57 -22.12
CA VAL A 218 16.48 -0.96 -22.10
C VAL A 218 16.40 0.53 -22.48
N LEU A 219 15.66 0.85 -23.55
CA LEU A 219 15.45 2.24 -23.97
C LEU A 219 14.71 3.03 -22.88
N PHE A 220 13.72 2.43 -22.23
CA PHE A 220 13.01 3.07 -21.13
C PHE A 220 13.87 3.28 -19.89
N LEU A 221 14.73 2.31 -19.55
CA LEU A 221 15.71 2.44 -18.48
C LEU A 221 16.68 3.57 -18.78
N GLY A 222 17.21 3.62 -20.02
CA GLY A 222 18.10 4.67 -20.49
C GLY A 222 17.44 6.06 -20.43
N TYR A 223 16.21 6.17 -20.91
CA TYR A 223 15.44 7.42 -20.84
C TYR A 223 15.20 7.86 -19.39
N SER A 224 14.73 6.97 -18.54
CA SER A 224 14.41 7.27 -17.13
C SER A 224 15.67 7.62 -16.33
N GLY A 225 16.77 6.88 -16.57
CA GLY A 225 18.07 7.13 -15.99
C GLY A 225 18.68 8.45 -16.45
N PHE A 226 18.58 8.78 -17.75
CA PHE A 226 19.02 10.07 -18.29
C PHE A 226 18.24 11.24 -17.69
N ARG A 227 16.90 11.15 -17.66
CA ARG A 227 16.04 12.21 -17.10
C ARG A 227 16.27 12.42 -15.62
N LEU A 228 16.49 11.36 -14.83
CA LEU A 228 16.89 11.54 -13.43
C LEU A 228 18.31 12.09 -13.33
N GLY A 229 19.24 11.53 -14.11
CA GLY A 229 20.66 11.90 -14.09
C GLY A 229 20.90 13.37 -14.37
N SER A 230 20.14 13.97 -15.29
CA SER A 230 20.21 15.41 -15.58
C SER A 230 19.76 16.27 -14.39
N GLU A 231 18.84 15.77 -13.57
CA GLU A 231 18.26 16.50 -12.44
C GLU A 231 19.01 16.29 -11.11
N ILE A 232 19.91 15.30 -11.01
CA ILE A 232 20.61 14.98 -9.74
C ILE A 232 21.33 16.21 -9.14
N ARG A 233 21.85 17.12 -9.98
CA ARG A 233 22.57 18.31 -9.53
C ARG A 233 21.69 19.34 -8.82
N HIS A 234 20.39 19.37 -9.14
CA HIS A 234 19.40 20.30 -8.60
C HIS A 234 18.30 19.57 -7.82
N TYR A 235 18.60 18.36 -7.36
CA TYR A 235 17.63 17.48 -6.70
C TYR A 235 17.19 18.00 -5.33
N ASP A 236 17.95 18.90 -4.72
CA ASP A 236 17.56 19.64 -3.52
C ASP A 236 16.29 20.45 -3.75
N ARG A 237 16.23 21.22 -4.83
CA ARG A 237 15.03 21.99 -5.20
C ARG A 237 13.84 21.06 -5.43
N LEU A 238 14.04 19.98 -6.19
CA LEU A 238 13.00 18.99 -6.50
C LEU A 238 12.45 18.30 -5.25
N TYR A 239 13.34 17.93 -4.32
CA TYR A 239 12.97 17.33 -3.05
C TYR A 239 12.07 18.26 -2.24
N TYR A 240 12.50 19.50 -1.98
CA TYR A 240 11.74 20.44 -1.15
C TYR A 240 10.44 20.91 -1.80
N GLN A 241 10.44 21.14 -3.12
CA GLN A 241 9.21 21.53 -3.83
C GLN A 241 8.17 20.41 -3.83
N SER A 242 8.59 19.16 -4.06
CA SER A 242 7.67 18.02 -4.06
C SER A 242 7.12 17.74 -2.66
N ASP A 243 7.97 17.81 -1.64
CA ASP A 243 7.55 17.64 -0.26
C ASP A 243 6.59 18.76 0.20
N ALA A 244 6.88 20.02 -0.15
CA ALA A 244 5.97 21.14 0.12
C ALA A 244 4.62 20.98 -0.60
N PHE A 245 4.63 20.56 -1.86
CA PHE A 245 3.40 20.29 -2.62
C PHE A 245 2.55 19.21 -1.95
N TYR A 246 3.14 18.08 -1.57
CA TYR A 246 2.38 17.02 -0.90
C TYR A 246 1.94 17.42 0.51
N ASP A 247 2.74 18.21 1.23
CA ASP A 247 2.33 18.76 2.53
C ASP A 247 1.12 19.69 2.38
N GLU A 248 1.11 20.57 1.37
CA GLU A 248 -0.07 21.39 1.05
C GLU A 248 -1.29 20.53 0.70
N LEU A 249 -1.11 19.54 -0.18
CA LEU A 249 -2.16 18.62 -0.61
C LEU A 249 -2.78 17.83 0.57
N PHE A 250 -1.96 17.32 1.49
CA PHE A 250 -2.42 16.46 2.57
C PHE A 250 -2.77 17.21 3.86
N THR A 251 -2.21 18.40 4.08
CA THR A 251 -2.40 19.20 5.31
C THR A 251 -3.46 20.31 5.13
N ASN A 252 -3.62 20.86 3.92
CA ASN A 252 -4.63 21.88 3.58
C ASN A 252 -5.61 21.37 2.49
N PRO A 253 -6.54 20.45 2.81
CA PRO A 253 -7.60 20.06 1.88
C PRO A 253 -8.62 21.19 1.56
N SER A 254 -8.40 22.41 2.07
CA SER A 254 -9.39 23.49 2.10
C SER A 254 -9.62 24.23 0.78
N THR A 255 -8.87 23.95 -0.29
CA THR A 255 -9.08 24.64 -1.59
C THR A 255 -9.86 23.82 -2.62
N GLY A 256 -9.88 22.49 -2.55
CA GLY A 256 -10.39 21.67 -3.66
C GLY A 256 -11.56 20.75 -3.36
N THR A 257 -11.75 20.28 -2.12
CA THR A 257 -12.92 19.46 -1.74
C THR A 257 -12.92 19.32 -0.22
N LYS A 258 -14.07 19.58 0.40
CA LYS A 258 -14.37 19.25 1.81
C LYS A 258 -14.30 17.75 2.15
N GLU A 259 -13.52 16.95 1.42
CA GLU A 259 -13.19 15.58 1.78
C GLU A 259 -11.85 15.54 2.54
N SER A 260 -11.70 16.39 3.56
CA SER A 260 -11.10 15.84 4.78
C SER A 260 -12.03 14.67 5.10
N ARG A 261 -11.58 13.42 4.92
CA ARG A 261 -12.38 12.22 5.20
C ARG A 261 -13.13 12.50 6.50
N GLU A 262 -14.42 12.81 6.40
CA GLU A 262 -15.20 13.08 7.59
C GLU A 262 -15.07 11.81 8.42
N PRO A 263 -14.54 11.90 9.64
CA PRO A 263 -14.37 10.71 10.46
C PRO A 263 -15.73 10.02 10.51
N ALA A 264 -15.75 8.71 10.27
CA ALA A 264 -16.97 7.92 10.19
C ALA A 264 -17.93 8.36 11.31
N SER A 265 -19.15 8.78 10.98
CA SER A 265 -20.07 9.32 11.98
C SER A 265 -20.23 8.34 13.15
N TYR A 266 -20.31 8.84 14.39
CA TYR A 266 -20.55 7.99 15.56
C TYR A 266 -21.78 7.08 15.35
N GLU A 267 -22.81 7.60 14.69
CA GLU A 267 -24.06 6.90 14.40
C GLU A 267 -23.91 5.81 13.32
N SER A 268 -22.90 5.92 12.45
CA SER A 268 -22.61 4.92 11.42
C SER A 268 -22.12 3.59 11.99
N ILE A 269 -21.75 3.55 13.28
CA ILE A 269 -21.35 2.33 13.99
C ILE A 269 -22.58 1.67 14.64
N TYR A 270 -23.56 1.35 13.79
CA TYR A 270 -24.85 0.79 14.23
C TYR A 270 -24.73 -0.64 14.77
N TRP A 271 -23.70 -1.39 14.34
CA TRP A 271 -23.48 -2.78 14.76
C TRP A 271 -22.88 -2.91 16.17
N VAL A 272 -22.51 -1.81 16.82
CA VAL A 272 -21.97 -1.79 18.18
C VAL A 272 -23.03 -1.29 19.17
N PRO A 273 -23.27 -2.02 20.28
CA PRO A 273 -24.17 -1.57 21.32
C PRO A 273 -23.72 -0.26 21.97
N GLY A 274 -24.69 0.58 22.39
CA GLY A 274 -24.45 1.97 22.80
C GLY A 274 -23.36 2.15 23.86
N ARG A 275 -23.27 1.25 24.85
CA ARG A 275 -22.26 1.28 25.93
C ARG A 275 -20.82 1.31 25.40
N TRP A 276 -20.51 0.55 24.35
CA TRP A 276 -19.14 0.41 23.82
C TRP A 276 -18.90 1.24 22.56
N ARG A 277 -19.97 1.80 21.96
CA ARG A 277 -19.90 2.50 20.67
C ARG A 277 -18.89 3.64 20.65
N ALA A 278 -18.83 4.46 21.70
CA ALA A 278 -17.88 5.58 21.78
C ALA A 278 -16.43 5.11 21.80
N ALA A 279 -16.15 4.03 22.55
CA ALA A 279 -14.81 3.47 22.61
C ALA A 279 -14.43 2.80 21.29
N VAL A 280 -15.34 2.08 20.62
CA VAL A 280 -15.07 1.51 19.30
C VAL A 280 -14.84 2.62 18.26
N TRP A 281 -15.68 3.66 18.27
CA TRP A 281 -15.58 4.81 17.37
C TRP A 281 -14.21 5.48 17.45
N THR A 282 -13.78 5.85 18.66
CA THR A 282 -12.47 6.49 18.86
C THR A 282 -11.33 5.63 18.31
N GLN A 283 -11.39 4.31 18.54
CA GLN A 283 -10.37 3.39 18.03
C GLN A 283 -10.39 3.25 16.50
N ILE A 284 -11.57 3.24 15.88
CA ILE A 284 -11.72 3.24 14.42
C ILE A 284 -11.12 4.50 13.82
N VAL A 285 -11.44 5.68 14.37
CA VAL A 285 -10.90 6.96 13.87
C VAL A 285 -9.38 6.99 13.97
N GLN A 286 -8.80 6.53 15.07
CA GLN A 286 -7.33 6.48 15.23
C GLN A 286 -6.67 5.48 14.27
N LEU A 287 -7.30 4.31 14.07
CA LEU A 287 -6.80 3.30 13.15
C LEU A 287 -6.84 3.79 11.70
N ASP A 288 -7.96 4.36 11.27
CA ASP A 288 -8.17 4.78 9.87
C ASP A 288 -7.36 6.03 9.51
N ARG A 289 -7.00 6.88 10.50
CA ARG A 289 -6.03 7.97 10.32
C ARG A 289 -4.62 7.49 9.99
N LYS A 290 -4.19 6.36 10.54
CA LYS A 290 -2.81 5.85 10.36
C LYS A 290 -2.68 4.70 9.38
N ARG A 291 -3.78 4.00 9.08
CA ARG A 291 -3.77 2.80 8.23
C ARG A 291 -4.97 2.80 7.29
N PRO A 292 -4.76 2.65 5.97
CA PRO A 292 -5.85 2.57 5.01
C PRO A 292 -6.49 1.17 5.02
N MET A 293 -7.10 0.78 6.15
CA MET A 293 -7.58 -0.59 6.37
C MET A 293 -8.56 -1.07 5.29
N GLY A 294 -9.48 -0.22 4.83
CA GLY A 294 -10.38 -0.58 3.74
C GLY A 294 -9.66 -0.97 2.44
N ARG A 295 -8.56 -0.28 2.09
CA ARG A 295 -7.74 -0.62 0.90
C ARG A 295 -7.01 -1.95 1.09
N ILE A 296 -6.53 -2.22 2.30
CA ILE A 296 -5.87 -3.50 2.62
C ILE A 296 -6.88 -4.63 2.53
N ILE A 297 -8.08 -4.48 3.09
CA ILE A 297 -9.14 -5.50 3.04
C ILE A 297 -9.60 -5.74 1.60
N ALA A 298 -9.76 -4.68 0.80
CA ALA A 298 -10.07 -4.81 -0.62
C ALA A 298 -8.97 -5.55 -1.38
N LEU A 299 -7.69 -5.25 -1.12
CA LEU A 299 -6.57 -5.98 -1.71
C LEU A 299 -6.60 -7.46 -1.31
N LEU A 300 -6.84 -7.78 -0.03
CA LEU A 300 -6.94 -9.15 0.44
C LEU A 300 -8.08 -9.92 -0.23
N SER A 301 -9.21 -9.23 -0.45
CA SER A 301 -10.37 -9.76 -1.17
C SER A 301 -10.02 -10.02 -2.63
N PHE A 302 -9.41 -9.04 -3.32
CA PHE A 302 -9.02 -9.17 -4.72
C PHE A 302 -8.03 -10.31 -4.94
N THR A 303 -7.02 -10.44 -4.07
CA THR A 303 -6.07 -11.56 -4.13
C THR A 303 -6.76 -12.90 -3.88
N TYR A 304 -7.75 -12.97 -2.99
CA TYR A 304 -8.53 -14.21 -2.81
C TYR A 304 -9.27 -14.60 -4.10
N TRP A 305 -9.93 -13.64 -4.73
CA TRP A 305 -10.61 -13.85 -6.01
C TRP A 305 -9.65 -14.26 -7.12
N LEU A 306 -8.44 -13.70 -7.12
CA LEU A 306 -7.39 -14.12 -8.03
C LEU A 306 -7.00 -15.59 -7.80
N LEU A 307 -6.86 -16.05 -6.55
CA LEU A 307 -6.58 -17.46 -6.24
C LEU A 307 -7.69 -18.39 -6.76
N ILE A 308 -8.95 -18.00 -6.61
CA ILE A 308 -10.10 -18.76 -7.13
C ILE A 308 -10.07 -18.80 -8.66
N TRP A 309 -9.84 -17.66 -9.31
CA TRP A 309 -9.77 -17.55 -10.76
C TRP A 309 -8.64 -18.40 -11.35
N LEU A 310 -7.54 -18.52 -10.62
CA LEU A 310 -6.39 -19.36 -10.96
C LEU A 310 -6.61 -20.85 -10.70
N GLY A 311 -7.77 -21.25 -10.15
CA GLY A 311 -8.09 -22.64 -9.86
C GLY A 311 -7.18 -23.25 -8.79
N THR A 312 -6.71 -22.47 -7.82
CA THR A 312 -5.78 -23.00 -6.79
C THR A 312 -6.43 -24.04 -5.88
N PRO A 313 -5.65 -24.99 -5.29
CA PRO A 313 -6.20 -25.99 -4.39
C PRO A 313 -6.85 -25.40 -3.13
N GLU A 314 -7.78 -26.15 -2.54
CA GLU A 314 -8.53 -25.73 -1.35
C GLU A 314 -7.63 -25.34 -0.16
N SER A 315 -6.48 -25.99 0.00
CA SER A 315 -5.50 -25.68 1.06
C SER A 315 -4.97 -24.25 0.98
N TRP A 316 -4.83 -23.70 -0.23
CA TRP A 316 -4.42 -22.31 -0.45
C TRP A 316 -5.54 -21.33 -0.14
N HIS A 317 -6.78 -21.66 -0.52
CA HIS A 317 -7.95 -20.88 -0.12
C HIS A 317 -8.04 -20.80 1.40
N ALA A 318 -7.87 -21.94 2.08
CA ALA A 318 -7.87 -22.01 3.53
C ALA A 318 -6.70 -21.22 4.16
N GLY A 319 -5.48 -21.41 3.67
CA GLY A 319 -4.30 -20.68 4.14
C GLY A 319 -4.45 -19.17 3.94
N TRP A 320 -5.04 -18.74 2.82
CA TRP A 320 -5.29 -17.35 2.50
C TRP A 320 -6.32 -16.71 3.42
N LEU A 321 -7.44 -17.39 3.65
CA LEU A 321 -8.49 -16.91 4.55
C LEU A 321 -7.97 -16.83 5.99
N LEU A 322 -7.21 -17.82 6.45
CA LEU A 322 -6.55 -17.78 7.74
C LEU A 322 -5.58 -16.61 7.83
N PHE A 323 -4.74 -16.41 6.81
CA PHE A 323 -3.83 -15.30 6.73
C PHE A 323 -4.55 -13.95 6.78
N TRP A 324 -5.64 -13.77 6.02
CA TRP A 324 -6.44 -12.54 6.05
C TRP A 324 -6.97 -12.29 7.46
N ILE A 325 -7.58 -13.30 8.08
CA ILE A 325 -8.09 -13.23 9.46
C ILE A 325 -6.98 -12.80 10.43
N LEU A 326 -5.82 -13.44 10.37
CA LEU A 326 -4.68 -13.08 11.22
C LEU A 326 -4.18 -11.66 10.93
N ALA A 327 -3.99 -11.30 9.66
CA ALA A 327 -3.49 -10.01 9.23
C ALA A 327 -4.40 -8.87 9.69
N LYS A 328 -5.72 -8.97 9.53
CA LYS A 328 -6.64 -7.91 9.97
C LYS A 328 -6.61 -7.73 11.50
N ASN A 329 -6.49 -8.83 12.25
CA ASN A 329 -6.43 -8.80 13.71
C ASN A 329 -5.09 -8.19 14.20
N MET A 330 -3.97 -8.60 13.58
CA MET A 330 -2.65 -8.02 13.85
C MET A 330 -2.59 -6.53 13.49
N LEU A 331 -3.29 -6.09 12.44
CA LEU A 331 -3.31 -4.70 12.03
C LEU A 331 -4.02 -3.79 13.05
N ALA A 332 -4.90 -4.34 13.88
CA ALA A 332 -5.59 -3.63 14.96
C ALA A 332 -4.74 -3.52 16.26
N TRP A 333 -3.68 -4.32 16.42
CA TRP A 333 -2.87 -4.32 17.64
C TRP A 333 -2.20 -2.98 17.99
N PRO A 334 -1.58 -2.25 17.03
CA PRO A 334 -0.87 -1.00 17.34
C PRO A 334 -1.77 0.08 17.92
N VAL A 335 -3.08 -0.05 17.71
CA VAL A 335 -4.09 0.84 18.25
C VAL A 335 -3.98 0.90 19.77
N ALA A 336 -3.75 -0.23 20.45
CA ALA A 336 -3.61 -0.24 21.91
C ALA A 336 -2.26 0.35 22.41
N GLY A 337 -1.36 0.72 21.51
CA GLY A 337 -0.08 1.30 21.84
C GLY A 337 -0.14 2.81 22.12
N PRO A 338 0.86 3.35 22.84
CA PRO A 338 0.90 4.76 23.25
C PRO A 338 0.91 5.75 22.09
N SER A 339 1.26 5.31 20.88
CA SER A 339 1.27 6.14 19.68
C SER A 339 -0.10 6.42 19.06
N LEU A 340 -1.13 5.66 19.44
CA LEU A 340 -2.47 5.71 18.86
C LEU A 340 -3.54 5.96 19.92
N SER A 341 -3.51 5.20 21.02
CA SER A 341 -4.33 5.51 22.19
C SER A 341 -3.59 5.12 23.49
N PRO A 342 -3.15 6.10 24.29
CA PRO A 342 -2.34 5.84 25.47
C PRO A 342 -3.12 5.01 26.52
N PRO A 343 -2.46 4.10 27.27
CA PRO A 343 -3.13 3.26 28.26
C PRO A 343 -3.94 4.02 29.32
N VAL A 344 -3.50 5.23 29.67
CA VAL A 344 -4.22 6.13 30.58
C VAL A 344 -5.59 6.49 30.01
N PHE A 345 -5.67 6.80 28.71
CA PHE A 345 -6.95 7.09 28.05
C PHE A 345 -7.92 5.90 28.14
N HIS A 346 -7.41 4.67 28.01
CA HIS A 346 -8.26 3.48 28.16
C HIS A 346 -8.86 3.37 29.55
N TRP A 347 -8.03 3.57 30.57
CA TRP A 347 -8.46 3.46 31.96
C TRP A 347 -9.52 4.51 32.34
N TRP A 348 -9.42 5.72 31.80
CA TRP A 348 -10.40 6.79 32.02
C TRP A 348 -11.74 6.53 31.33
N MET A 349 -11.74 5.85 30.18
CA MET A 349 -12.96 5.72 29.36
C MET A 349 -13.82 4.52 29.77
N LEU A 350 -13.22 3.37 30.04
CA LEU A 350 -13.94 2.11 30.29
C LEU A 350 -13.12 1.17 31.20
N PRO A 351 -13.78 0.30 31.99
CA PRO A 351 -13.09 -0.74 32.75
C PRO A 351 -12.42 -1.77 31.82
N PRO A 352 -11.37 -2.49 32.27
CA PRO A 352 -10.61 -3.43 31.42
C PRO A 352 -11.45 -4.51 30.73
N ARG A 353 -12.54 -4.97 31.37
CA ARG A 353 -13.45 -5.97 30.78
C ARG A 353 -14.22 -5.42 29.58
N ASP A 354 -14.63 -4.15 29.62
CA ASP A 354 -15.33 -3.48 28.52
C ASP A 354 -14.39 -3.19 27.34
N TRP A 355 -13.09 -3.07 27.60
CA TRP A 355 -12.08 -2.98 26.54
C TRP A 355 -11.96 -4.28 25.74
N MET A 356 -12.12 -5.45 26.36
CA MET A 356 -12.17 -6.71 25.62
C MET A 356 -13.31 -6.71 24.59
N ILE A 357 -14.51 -6.28 25.00
CA ILE A 357 -15.69 -6.20 24.12
C ILE A 357 -15.49 -5.14 23.03
N THR A 358 -14.96 -3.97 23.40
CA THR A 358 -14.58 -2.91 22.44
C THR A 358 -13.62 -3.43 21.37
N ARG A 359 -12.58 -4.19 21.76
CA ARG A 359 -11.58 -4.74 20.82
C ARG A 359 -12.18 -5.83 19.94
N PHE A 360 -13.09 -6.64 20.46
CA PHE A 360 -13.81 -7.64 19.68
C PHE A 360 -14.62 -6.98 18.55
N PHE A 361 -15.41 -5.95 18.86
CA PHE A 361 -16.18 -5.21 17.84
C PHE A 361 -15.29 -4.47 16.83
N LEU A 362 -14.16 -3.92 17.28
CA LEU A 362 -13.18 -3.30 16.38
C LEU A 362 -12.62 -4.32 15.37
N GLN A 363 -12.34 -5.55 15.81
CA GLN A 363 -11.73 -6.60 15.00
C GLN A 363 -12.73 -7.30 14.06
N THR A 364 -13.99 -7.40 14.47
CA THR A 364 -15.09 -7.99 13.67
C THR A 364 -15.70 -7.03 12.65
N ARG A 365 -15.30 -5.75 12.63
CA ARG A 365 -15.82 -4.77 11.66
C ARG A 365 -15.69 -5.18 10.20
N TRP A 366 -14.71 -6.02 9.87
CA TRP A 366 -14.46 -6.52 8.51
C TRP A 366 -14.98 -7.95 8.27
N THR A 367 -15.64 -8.57 9.26
CA THR A 367 -16.21 -9.91 9.11
C THR A 367 -17.26 -9.95 8.02
N LEU A 368 -18.07 -8.88 7.88
CA LEU A 368 -19.04 -8.78 6.79
C LEU A 368 -18.36 -8.75 5.41
N ALA A 369 -17.25 -8.02 5.26
CA ALA A 369 -16.51 -8.00 4.00
C ALA A 369 -15.93 -9.38 3.64
N LEU A 370 -15.40 -10.09 4.64
CA LEU A 370 -14.94 -11.47 4.49
C LEU A 370 -16.09 -12.40 4.08
N LEU A 371 -17.21 -12.35 4.80
CA LEU A 371 -18.40 -13.16 4.53
C LEU A 371 -18.93 -12.92 3.12
N LEU A 372 -19.12 -11.66 2.73
CA LEU A 372 -19.59 -11.30 1.38
C LEU A 372 -18.61 -11.75 0.30
N THR A 373 -17.31 -11.67 0.55
CA THR A 373 -16.28 -12.13 -0.39
C THR A 373 -16.35 -13.64 -0.60
N ILE A 374 -16.45 -14.44 0.47
CA ILE A 374 -16.54 -15.90 0.36
C ILE A 374 -17.91 -16.33 -0.19
N ALA A 375 -18.99 -15.65 0.21
CA ALA A 375 -20.34 -15.94 -0.29
C ALA A 375 -20.45 -15.66 -1.79
N ALA A 376 -19.88 -14.55 -2.26
CA ALA A 376 -19.81 -14.27 -3.69
C ALA A 376 -18.91 -15.30 -4.39
N ALA A 377 -17.78 -15.71 -3.81
CA ALA A 377 -16.96 -16.78 -4.37
C ALA A 377 -17.73 -18.10 -4.51
N ALA A 378 -18.50 -18.49 -3.49
CA ALA A 378 -19.35 -19.68 -3.52
C ALA A 378 -20.51 -19.60 -4.53
N LEU A 379 -20.94 -18.38 -4.87
CA LEU A 379 -21.97 -18.14 -5.89
C LEU A 379 -21.40 -18.29 -7.32
N PHE A 380 -20.15 -17.87 -7.54
CA PHE A 380 -19.55 -17.76 -8.88
C PHE A 380 -18.52 -18.85 -9.19
N SER A 381 -18.15 -19.69 -8.22
CA SER A 381 -17.15 -20.75 -8.41
C SER A 381 -17.51 -22.00 -7.61
N GLU A 382 -17.41 -23.16 -8.26
CA GLU A 382 -17.56 -24.47 -7.60
C GLU A 382 -16.39 -24.80 -6.66
N ALA A 383 -15.29 -24.05 -6.73
CA ALA A 383 -14.12 -24.24 -5.88
C ALA A 383 -14.35 -23.80 -4.42
N VAL A 384 -15.47 -23.14 -4.11
CA VAL A 384 -15.80 -22.65 -2.77
C VAL A 384 -17.22 -23.10 -2.40
N SER A 385 -17.34 -23.87 -1.31
CA SER A 385 -18.65 -24.34 -0.84
C SER A 385 -19.36 -23.31 0.04
N TRP A 386 -20.71 -23.35 0.09
CA TRP A 386 -21.50 -22.56 1.04
C TRP A 386 -21.18 -22.87 2.50
N GLN A 387 -20.73 -24.09 2.80
CA GLN A 387 -20.25 -24.48 4.13
C GLN A 387 -18.99 -23.68 4.53
N ALA A 388 -18.11 -23.39 3.57
CA ALA A 388 -16.91 -22.60 3.82
C ALA A 388 -17.24 -21.18 4.32
N VAL A 389 -18.33 -20.57 3.83
CA VAL A 389 -18.79 -19.23 4.28
C VAL A 389 -19.01 -19.22 5.80
N TRP A 390 -19.77 -20.19 6.31
CA TRP A 390 -20.06 -20.30 7.73
C TRP A 390 -18.84 -20.69 8.56
N MET A 391 -18.09 -21.68 8.10
CA MET A 391 -16.87 -22.14 8.77
C MET A 391 -15.89 -20.99 8.99
N TRP A 392 -15.56 -20.25 7.93
CA TRP A 392 -14.60 -19.14 8.01
C TRP A 392 -15.12 -17.93 8.79
N THR A 393 -16.43 -17.70 8.80
CA THR A 393 -17.05 -16.69 9.67
C THR A 393 -16.87 -17.05 11.15
N VAL A 394 -17.09 -18.31 11.52
CA VAL A 394 -16.89 -18.78 12.90
C VAL A 394 -15.42 -18.71 13.30
N VAL A 395 -14.50 -19.14 12.42
CA VAL A 395 -13.05 -19.03 12.64
C VAL A 395 -12.66 -17.56 12.84
N ASP A 396 -13.16 -16.65 12.02
CA ASP A 396 -12.87 -15.22 12.16
C ASP A 396 -13.33 -14.66 13.52
N MET A 397 -14.57 -14.94 13.91
CA MET A 397 -15.11 -14.51 15.20
C MET A 397 -14.30 -15.07 16.38
N ALA A 398 -13.91 -16.36 16.32
CA ALA A 398 -13.10 -17.00 17.35
C ALA A 398 -11.71 -16.35 17.47
N VAL A 399 -11.01 -16.15 16.34
CA VAL A 399 -9.69 -15.50 16.33
C VAL A 399 -9.78 -14.05 16.80
N SER A 400 -10.81 -13.31 16.40
CA SER A 400 -11.03 -11.94 16.87
C SER A 400 -11.35 -11.87 18.37
N ALA A 401 -12.07 -12.85 18.93
CA ALA A 401 -12.29 -12.94 20.38
C ALA A 401 -10.98 -13.20 21.15
N ILE A 402 -10.16 -14.15 20.67
CA ILE A 402 -8.85 -14.47 21.26
C ILE A 402 -7.92 -13.26 21.19
N SER A 403 -7.82 -12.62 20.03
CA SER A 403 -6.98 -11.44 19.82
C SER A 403 -7.43 -10.25 20.66
N ALA A 404 -8.75 -10.02 20.79
CA ALA A 404 -9.31 -9.00 21.68
C ALA A 404 -8.96 -9.26 23.16
N TRP A 405 -9.05 -10.50 23.61
CA TRP A 405 -8.66 -10.89 24.97
C TRP A 405 -7.15 -10.70 25.21
N LEU A 406 -6.29 -11.15 24.29
CA LEU A 406 -4.84 -10.97 24.37
C LEU A 406 -4.44 -9.50 24.46
N LEU A 407 -5.06 -8.65 23.62
CA LEU A 407 -4.85 -7.20 23.64
C LEU A 407 -5.26 -6.58 24.97
N ALA A 408 -6.46 -6.93 25.46
CA ALA A 408 -6.98 -6.43 26.73
C ALA A 408 -6.08 -6.84 27.91
N ARG A 409 -5.64 -8.10 27.92
CA ARG A 409 -4.75 -8.66 28.93
C ARG A 409 -3.41 -7.93 28.98
N ASN A 410 -2.81 -7.71 27.83
CA ASN A 410 -1.46 -7.15 27.72
C ASN A 410 -1.40 -5.64 27.93
N ASN A 411 -2.51 -4.92 27.75
CA ASN A 411 -2.56 -3.47 27.95
C ASN A 411 -3.35 -3.10 29.22
N GLU A 412 -4.67 -3.23 29.20
CA GLU A 412 -5.54 -2.67 30.25
C GLU A 412 -5.41 -3.44 31.58
N PHE A 413 -5.37 -4.77 31.55
CA PHE A 413 -5.16 -5.56 32.78
C PHE A 413 -3.74 -5.42 33.32
N ALA A 414 -2.73 -5.43 32.44
CA ALA A 414 -1.34 -5.24 32.82
C ALA A 414 -1.08 -3.84 33.40
N PHE A 415 -1.67 -2.80 32.80
CA PHE A 415 -1.60 -1.43 33.28
C PHE A 415 -2.25 -1.31 34.66
N ARG A 416 -3.46 -1.84 34.83
CA ARG A 416 -4.14 -1.85 36.14
C ARG A 416 -3.29 -2.54 37.21
N LYS A 417 -2.67 -3.69 36.91
CA LYS A 417 -1.81 -4.39 37.88
C LYS A 417 -0.55 -3.61 38.27
N ARG A 418 -0.05 -2.72 37.40
CA ARG A 418 1.18 -1.94 37.64
C ARG A 418 0.93 -0.64 38.41
N TYR A 419 -0.29 -0.09 38.34
CA TYR A 419 -0.60 1.26 38.84
C TYR A 419 -1.80 1.32 39.80
N ALA A 420 -2.46 0.19 40.06
CA ALA A 420 -3.36 -0.01 41.20
C ALA A 420 -2.60 -0.70 42.33
#